data_AF-A0A2U1QET2-F1
#
_entry.id   AF-A0A2U1QET2-F1
#
_cell.length_a   1.000
_cell.length_b   1.000
_cell.length_c   1.000
_cell.angle_alpha   90.00
_cell.angle_beta   90.00
_cell.angle_gamma   90.00
#
_symmetry.space_group_name_H-M   'P 1'
#
loop_
_entity.id
_entity.type
_entity.pdbx_description
1 polymer ?
#
loop_
_entity_poly.entity_id
_entity_poly.type
_entity_poly.pdbx_seq_one_letter_code
_entity_poly.pdbx_strand_id
1 'polypeptide(L)'
;MVIFKHLEENSGFQESDACVYECKTCKKRFKSFQALGGHQGIHRKIKPNKDNVVDMCRLSLNIIPTGSLHQCKMCTKAFETGQMLGGHMRKHRDEKALNLIKKQELWRQKSDSVLTMEEVERRKAEVDERMRVRRELILAAKEWRLWF
;
A
#
# COMPACT_ATOMS: atom_id res chain seq x y z
N MET A 1 -30.26 48.25 -18.68
CA MET A 1 -31.32 47.27 -19.04
C MET A 1 -31.15 46.99 -20.54
N VAL A 2 -30.20 46.11 -20.87
CA VAL A 2 -30.36 44.76 -21.48
C VAL A 2 -31.04 44.71 -22.85
N ILE A 3 -30.44 43.87 -23.72
CA ILE A 3 -31.00 43.12 -24.87
C ILE A 3 -30.85 43.81 -26.23
N PHE A 4 -30.42 43.16 -27.32
CA PHE A 4 -29.75 41.89 -27.69
C PHE A 4 -29.96 41.87 -29.21
N LYS A 5 -28.93 41.53 -30.01
CA LYS A 5 -29.06 40.81 -31.28
C LYS A 5 -27.66 40.65 -31.88
N HIS A 6 -26.97 39.59 -31.44
CA HIS A 6 -25.93 38.97 -32.24
C HIS A 6 -26.52 37.62 -32.66
N LEU A 7 -26.82 37.45 -33.95
CA LEU A 7 -27.13 36.16 -34.53
C LEU A 7 -25.83 35.48 -34.92
N GLU A 8 -25.83 34.17 -34.73
CA GLU A 8 -24.74 33.24 -34.93
C GLU A 8 -24.52 32.87 -36.42
N GLU A 9 -23.38 32.22 -36.62
CA GLU A 9 -23.14 31.05 -37.49
C GLU A 9 -22.32 31.19 -38.79
N ASN A 10 -21.25 30.37 -38.76
CA ASN A 10 -20.71 29.48 -39.78
C ASN A 10 -19.44 29.84 -40.57
N SER A 11 -18.32 29.39 -39.97
CA SER A 11 -17.50 28.27 -40.45
C SER A 11 -16.96 28.35 -41.88
N GLY A 12 -15.80 29.00 -41.99
CA GLY A 12 -14.87 28.80 -43.09
C GLY A 12 -13.43 29.05 -42.64
N PHE A 13 -12.69 27.98 -42.33
CA PHE A 13 -11.24 28.02 -42.55
C PHE A 13 -10.67 26.61 -42.74
N GLN A 14 -10.25 26.34 -43.98
CA GLN A 14 -9.40 25.22 -44.37
C GLN A 14 -7.99 25.47 -43.82
N GLU A 15 -7.29 24.47 -43.25
CA GLU A 15 -5.85 24.28 -43.54
C GLU A 15 -5.24 22.99 -43.00
N SER A 16 -4.65 22.26 -43.94
CA SER A 16 -3.39 21.52 -43.92
C SER A 16 -3.06 20.56 -42.75
N ASP A 17 -2.98 19.29 -43.16
CA ASP A 17 -2.61 18.10 -42.40
C ASP A 17 -1.09 18.03 -42.14
N ALA A 18 -0.57 18.94 -41.32
CA ALA A 18 0.85 18.96 -40.95
C ALA A 18 1.02 18.89 -39.43
N CYS A 19 0.89 17.68 -38.84
CA CYS A 19 1.50 17.42 -37.54
C CYS A 19 3.02 17.37 -37.70
N VAL A 20 3.68 18.54 -37.66
CA VAL A 20 5.13 18.72 -37.88
C VAL A 20 5.98 18.32 -36.67
N TYR A 21 5.40 18.35 -35.47
CA TYR A 21 6.17 18.27 -34.22
C TYR A 21 6.06 16.90 -33.56
N GLU A 22 7.11 16.08 -33.67
CA GLU A 22 7.16 14.71 -33.10
C GLU A 22 7.90 14.67 -31.75
N CYS A 23 7.33 13.97 -30.77
CA CYS A 23 8.02 13.66 -29.53
C CYS A 23 9.09 12.58 -29.72
N LYS A 24 10.34 12.90 -29.41
CA LYS A 24 11.47 11.96 -29.54
C LYS A 24 11.34 10.72 -28.64
N THR A 25 10.62 10.82 -27.52
CA THR A 25 10.50 9.74 -26.52
C THR A 25 9.38 8.74 -26.82
N CYS A 26 8.23 9.20 -27.33
CA CYS A 26 7.07 8.31 -27.57
C CYS A 26 6.46 8.46 -28.96
N LYS A 27 7.14 9.17 -29.87
CA LYS A 27 6.79 9.30 -31.30
C LYS A 27 5.40 9.87 -31.61
N LYS A 28 4.71 10.43 -30.60
CA LYS A 28 3.44 11.15 -30.79
C LYS A 28 3.70 12.46 -31.56
N ARG A 29 2.83 12.75 -32.54
CA ARG A 29 2.90 13.95 -33.38
C ARG A 29 1.88 14.98 -32.93
N PHE A 30 2.28 16.24 -32.93
CA PHE A 30 1.48 17.37 -32.45
C PHE A 30 1.35 18.43 -33.53
N LYS A 31 0.22 19.14 -33.49
CA LYS A 31 -0.09 20.25 -34.39
C LYS A 31 0.65 21.55 -34.04
N SER A 32 1.26 21.65 -32.84
CA SER A 32 2.01 22.84 -32.43
C SER A 32 3.18 22.50 -31.50
N PHE A 33 4.19 23.37 -31.48
CA PHE A 33 5.35 23.25 -30.59
C PHE A 33 4.95 23.45 -29.12
N GLN A 34 3.93 24.28 -28.83
CA GLN A 34 3.42 24.47 -27.47
C GLN A 34 2.78 23.19 -26.91
N ALA A 35 2.04 22.45 -27.75
CA ALA A 35 1.49 21.15 -27.38
C ALA A 35 2.60 20.11 -27.17
N LEU A 36 3.63 20.11 -28.03
CA LEU A 36 4.81 19.27 -27.85
C LEU A 36 5.59 19.62 -26.57
N GLY A 37 5.75 20.91 -26.25
CA GLY A 37 6.46 21.39 -25.06
C GLY A 37 5.75 20.98 -23.77
N GLY A 38 4.43 21.13 -23.70
CA GLY A 38 3.63 20.61 -22.59
C GLY A 38 3.70 19.09 -22.47
N HIS A 39 3.69 18.39 -23.60
CA HIS A 39 3.80 16.94 -23.66
C HIS A 39 5.18 16.40 -23.19
N GLN A 40 6.27 17.05 -23.59
CA GLN A 40 7.64 16.69 -23.17
C GLN A 40 7.86 16.87 -21.66
N GLY A 41 7.16 17.82 -21.03
CA GLY A 41 7.19 18.01 -19.59
C GLY A 41 6.74 16.78 -18.79
N ILE A 42 5.89 15.93 -19.38
CA ILE A 42 5.39 14.70 -18.76
C ILE A 42 6.50 13.63 -18.71
N HIS A 43 7.26 13.47 -19.78
CA HIS A 43 8.43 12.57 -19.81
C HIS A 43 9.49 12.96 -18.78
N ARG A 44 9.68 14.26 -18.54
CA ARG A 44 10.71 14.78 -17.63
C ARG A 44 10.48 14.42 -16.16
N LYS A 45 9.24 14.13 -15.74
CA LYS A 45 8.91 13.67 -14.38
C LYS A 45 9.11 12.16 -14.19
N ILE A 46 9.26 11.40 -15.27
CA ILE A 46 9.50 9.97 -15.24
C ILE A 46 10.99 9.76 -15.41
N LYS A 47 11.76 9.96 -14.33
CA LYS A 47 13.08 9.33 -14.21
C LYS A 47 12.77 7.83 -14.02
N PRO A 48 13.07 6.94 -14.98
CA PRO A 48 12.75 5.53 -14.80
C PRO A 48 13.69 4.99 -13.72
N ASN A 49 13.17 4.81 -12.51
CA ASN A 49 13.77 3.82 -11.64
C ASN A 49 13.41 2.49 -12.27
N LYS A 50 14.44 1.74 -12.67
CA LYS A 50 14.31 0.40 -13.21
C LYS A 50 13.54 -0.39 -12.16
N ASP A 51 12.30 -0.74 -12.48
CA ASP A 51 11.56 -1.92 -12.05
C ASP A 51 10.07 -1.64 -12.25
N ASN A 52 9.41 -2.54 -12.97
CA ASN A 52 8.01 -2.53 -13.42
C ASN A 52 7.80 -1.93 -14.83
N VAL A 53 8.18 -2.78 -15.78
CA VAL A 53 7.66 -2.86 -17.14
C VAL A 53 6.13 -3.01 -17.07
N VAL A 54 5.41 -1.90 -17.16
CA VAL A 54 4.04 -1.90 -17.70
C VAL A 54 3.99 -0.77 -18.70
N ASP A 55 4.71 -1.00 -19.79
CA ASP A 55 4.57 -0.22 -21.00
C ASP A 55 3.30 -0.68 -21.72
N MET A 56 2.47 0.31 -22.04
CA MET A 56 1.85 0.48 -23.35
C MET A 56 0.55 -0.27 -23.72
N CYS A 57 -0.46 0.58 -23.96
CA CYS A 57 -1.46 0.51 -25.04
C CYS A 57 -2.59 -0.53 -25.01
N ARG A 58 -3.74 -0.11 -24.47
CA ARG A 58 -5.06 -0.29 -25.11
C ARG A 58 -5.80 1.06 -25.10
N LEU A 59 -5.59 1.89 -26.11
CA LEU A 59 -6.53 2.16 -27.20
C LEU A 59 -7.96 2.54 -26.73
N SER A 60 -8.19 3.86 -26.72
CA SER A 60 -9.35 4.52 -27.34
C SER A 60 -10.75 3.99 -27.06
N LEU A 61 -11.30 4.30 -25.88
CA LEU A 61 -12.70 4.70 -25.72
C LEU A 61 -12.79 5.77 -24.62
N ASN A 62 -13.30 6.93 -25.01
CA ASN A 62 -13.72 8.10 -24.25
C ASN A 62 -14.00 7.96 -22.73
N ILE A 63 -12.99 7.82 -21.86
CA ILE A 63 -13.09 8.21 -20.45
C ILE A 63 -11.75 8.82 -19.97
N ILE A 64 -11.80 10.12 -19.65
CA ILE A 64 -10.84 10.84 -18.79
C ILE A 64 -10.94 10.20 -17.38
N PRO A 65 -9.85 9.80 -16.70
CA PRO A 65 -8.79 10.72 -16.32
C PRO A 65 -7.37 10.17 -16.49
N THR A 66 -6.53 10.92 -17.19
CA THR A 66 -5.07 10.91 -16.98
C THR A 66 -4.79 11.55 -15.62
N GLY A 67 -5.16 10.87 -14.55
CA GLY A 67 -4.89 11.25 -13.17
C GLY A 67 -4.07 10.13 -12.55
N SER A 68 -2.88 10.45 -12.05
CA SER A 68 -2.09 9.56 -11.21
C SER A 68 -3.01 8.86 -10.19
N LEU A 69 -3.19 7.54 -10.31
CA LEU A 69 -3.92 6.79 -9.30
C LEU A 69 -3.26 7.02 -7.93
N HIS A 70 -4.08 7.32 -6.94
CA HIS A 70 -3.62 7.59 -5.59
C HIS A 70 -3.43 6.27 -4.84
N GLN A 71 -2.19 5.78 -4.82
CA GLN A 71 -1.86 4.51 -4.16
C GLN A 71 -1.71 4.70 -2.64
N CYS A 72 -2.25 3.75 -1.88
CA CYS A 72 -2.00 3.67 -0.45
C CYS A 72 -0.54 3.24 -0.18
N LYS A 73 0.09 3.84 0.84
CA LYS A 73 1.44 3.47 1.27
C LYS A 73 1.50 2.37 2.33
N MET A 74 0.34 1.99 2.87
CA MET A 74 0.19 0.98 3.93
C MET A 74 -0.41 -0.33 3.38
N CYS A 75 -0.97 -0.31 2.17
CA CYS A 75 -1.50 -1.49 1.48
C CYS A 75 -1.42 -1.29 -0.04
N THR A 76 -1.78 -2.32 -0.82
CA THR A 76 -1.65 -2.32 -2.28
C THR A 76 -2.82 -1.66 -3.03
N LYS A 77 -3.79 -1.05 -2.32
CA LYS A 77 -4.97 -0.44 -2.95
C LYS A 77 -4.64 0.90 -3.61
N ALA A 78 -5.21 1.12 -4.80
CA ALA A 78 -5.10 2.36 -5.56
C ALA A 78 -6.50 2.95 -5.79
N PHE A 79 -6.59 4.28 -5.76
CA PHE A 79 -7.86 5.00 -5.85
C PHE A 79 -7.83 6.03 -6.98
N GLU A 80 -8.97 6.23 -7.64
CA GLU A 80 -9.12 7.21 -8.73
C GLU A 80 -9.08 8.66 -8.25
N THR A 81 -9.29 8.91 -6.95
CA THR A 81 -9.36 10.27 -6.38
C THR A 81 -8.70 10.33 -5.00
N GLY A 82 -8.03 11.45 -4.71
CA GLY A 82 -7.41 11.71 -3.41
C GLY A 82 -8.40 11.71 -2.23
N GLN A 83 -9.67 12.02 -2.46
CA GLN A 83 -10.73 11.93 -1.44
C GLN A 83 -11.00 10.47 -1.01
N MET A 84 -11.03 9.54 -1.96
CA MET A 84 -11.18 8.11 -1.68
C MET A 84 -9.96 7.57 -0.94
N LEU A 85 -8.75 7.95 -1.37
CA LEU A 85 -7.53 7.64 -0.63
C LEU A 85 -7.58 8.23 0.79
N GLY A 86 -8.00 9.48 0.94
CA GLY A 86 -8.13 10.15 2.24
C GLY A 86 -9.09 9.42 3.18
N GLY A 87 -10.26 9.00 2.68
CA GLY A 87 -11.20 8.17 3.42
C GLY A 87 -10.63 6.80 3.80
N HIS A 88 -9.96 6.15 2.87
CA HIS A 88 -9.27 4.88 3.11
C HIS A 88 -8.17 4.99 4.18
N MET A 89 -7.38 6.06 4.15
CA MET A 89 -6.28 6.28 5.11
C MET A 89 -6.78 6.52 6.54
N ARG A 90 -8.03 6.96 6.74
CA ARG A 90 -8.65 7.03 8.08
C ARG A 90 -8.80 5.64 8.69
N LYS A 91 -9.25 4.65 7.91
CA LYS A 91 -9.38 3.27 8.35
C LYS A 91 -8.06 2.70 8.86
N HIS A 92 -6.94 2.97 8.18
CA HIS A 92 -5.61 2.54 8.66
C HIS A 92 -5.20 3.22 9.97
N ARG A 93 -5.59 4.47 10.20
CA ARG A 93 -5.33 5.15 11.48
C ARG A 93 -6.16 4.54 12.61
N ASP A 94 -7.44 4.26 12.35
CA ASP A 94 -8.34 3.64 13.32
C ASP A 94 -7.88 2.21 13.66
N GLU A 95 -7.53 1.40 12.65
CA GLU A 95 -6.94 0.07 12.84
C GLU A 95 -5.65 0.14 13.65
N LYS A 96 -4.80 1.13 13.38
CA LYS A 96 -3.56 1.34 14.15
C LYS A 96 -3.86 1.72 15.60
N ALA A 97 -4.83 2.60 15.84
CA ALA A 97 -5.25 3.00 17.18
C ALA A 97 -5.87 1.83 17.95
N LEU A 98 -6.75 1.05 17.32
CA LEU A 98 -7.34 -0.16 17.89
C LEU A 98 -6.26 -1.20 18.22
N ASN A 99 -5.26 -1.39 17.34
CA ASN A 99 -4.15 -2.28 17.62
C ASN A 99 -3.29 -1.80 18.81
N LEU A 100 -3.13 -0.49 19.01
CA LEU A 100 -2.45 0.05 20.19
C LEU A 100 -3.25 -0.17 21.47
N ILE A 101 -4.56 0.07 21.44
CA ILE A 101 -5.46 -0.20 22.58
C ILE A 101 -5.47 -1.68 22.90
N LYS A 102 -5.60 -2.55 21.90
CA LYS A 102 -5.52 -4.01 22.07
C LYS A 102 -4.18 -4.42 22.67
N LYS A 103 -3.08 -3.83 22.19
CA LYS A 103 -1.75 -4.07 22.76
C LYS A 103 -1.72 -3.65 24.23
N GLN A 104 -2.21 -2.46 24.57
CA GLN A 104 -2.28 -1.97 25.95
C GLN A 104 -3.10 -2.90 26.85
N GLU A 105 -4.26 -3.36 26.39
CA GLU A 105 -5.12 -4.28 27.14
C GLU A 105 -4.46 -5.65 27.32
N LEU A 106 -3.76 -6.17 26.30
CA LEU A 106 -2.96 -7.38 26.43
C LEU A 106 -1.83 -7.21 27.45
N TRP A 107 -1.17 -6.06 27.48
CA TRP A 107 -0.15 -5.74 28.50
C TRP A 107 -0.77 -5.64 29.89
N ARG A 108 -1.96 -5.03 30.01
CA ARG A 108 -2.72 -4.96 31.27
C ARG A 108 -3.08 -6.35 31.77
N GLN A 109 -3.70 -7.20 30.95
CA GLN A 109 -4.05 -8.57 31.32
C GLN A 109 -2.81 -9.41 31.69
N LYS A 110 -1.69 -9.21 31.00
CA LYS A 110 -0.42 -9.85 31.35
C LYS A 110 0.15 -9.33 32.68
N SER A 111 -0.07 -8.06 32.99
CA SER A 111 0.31 -7.44 34.26
C SER A 111 -0.63 -7.84 35.41
N ASP A 112 -1.91 -8.02 35.14
CA ASP A 112 -2.92 -8.46 36.12
C ASP A 112 -2.84 -9.96 36.37
N SER A 113 -2.21 -10.72 35.46
CA SER A 113 -1.69 -12.07 35.67
C SER A 113 -0.47 -12.11 36.63
N VAL A 114 -0.43 -11.23 37.63
CA VAL A 114 0.40 -11.45 38.82
C VAL A 114 -0.18 -12.68 39.52
N LEU A 115 0.50 -13.80 39.34
CA LEU A 115 0.14 -15.06 39.97
C LEU A 115 0.17 -14.87 41.48
N THR A 116 -0.84 -15.40 42.16
CA THR A 116 -0.82 -15.46 43.62
C THR A 116 0.40 -16.28 44.07
N MET A 117 0.93 -16.00 45.26
CA MET A 117 2.06 -16.76 45.79
C MET A 117 1.77 -18.27 45.80
N GLU A 118 0.54 -18.67 46.09
CA GLU A 118 0.08 -20.07 46.03
C GLU A 118 0.20 -20.67 44.62
N GLU A 119 -0.17 -19.93 43.58
CA GLU A 119 -0.08 -20.38 42.19
C GLU A 119 1.38 -20.46 41.72
N VAL A 120 2.25 -19.55 42.19
CA VAL A 120 3.70 -19.60 41.97
C VAL A 120 4.31 -20.84 42.63
N GLU A 121 3.94 -21.14 43.87
CA GLU A 121 4.38 -22.33 44.59
C GLU A 121 3.92 -23.62 43.90
N ARG A 122 2.66 -23.68 43.45
CA ARG A 122 2.12 -24.81 42.67
C ARG A 122 2.95 -25.07 41.41
N ARG A 123 3.22 -24.03 40.63
CA ARG A 123 4.04 -24.13 39.40
C ARG A 123 5.49 -24.50 39.69
N LYS A 124 6.06 -24.02 40.80
CA LYS A 124 7.40 -24.40 41.22
C LYS A 124 7.44 -25.88 41.61
N ALA A 125 6.46 -26.37 42.35
CA ALA A 125 6.34 -27.78 42.71
C ALA A 125 6.21 -28.68 41.47
N GLU A 126 5.42 -28.27 40.46
CA GLU A 126 5.32 -29.01 39.19
C GLU A 126 6.65 -29.09 38.43
N VAL A 127 7.42 -28.00 38.41
CA VAL A 127 8.74 -27.97 37.77
C VAL A 127 9.74 -28.84 38.54
N ASP A 128 9.75 -28.75 39.87
CA ASP A 128 10.61 -29.57 40.73
C ASP A 128 10.29 -31.05 40.58
N GLU A 129 9.01 -31.42 40.50
CA GLU A 129 8.55 -32.79 40.26
C GLU A 129 8.97 -33.29 38.87
N ARG A 130 8.80 -32.47 37.82
CA ARG A 130 9.29 -32.81 36.47
C ARG A 130 10.80 -33.05 36.47
N MET A 131 11.56 -32.22 37.17
CA MET A 131 13.00 -32.38 37.31
C MET A 131 13.36 -33.65 38.09
N ARG A 132 12.59 -34.01 39.12
CA ARG A 132 12.74 -35.25 39.88
C ARG A 132 12.54 -36.47 38.99
N VAL A 133 11.40 -36.54 38.29
CA VAL A 133 11.09 -37.62 37.34
C VAL A 133 12.17 -37.75 36.27
N ARG A 134 12.64 -36.62 35.72
CA ARG A 134 13.73 -36.63 34.73
C ARG A 134 15.03 -37.23 35.30
N ARG A 135 15.39 -36.88 36.55
CA ARG A 135 16.58 -37.46 37.20
C ARG A 135 16.44 -38.96 37.41
N GLU A 136 15.27 -39.43 37.86
CA GLU A 136 14.99 -40.85 38.06
C GLU A 136 15.08 -41.63 36.74
N LEU A 137 14.51 -41.10 35.66
CA LEU A 137 14.64 -41.71 34.33
C LEU A 137 16.10 -41.81 33.86
N ILE A 138 16.91 -40.79 34.13
CA ILE A 138 18.35 -40.81 33.80
C ILE A 138 19.08 -41.86 34.63
N LEU A 139 18.77 -41.98 35.92
CA LEU A 139 19.36 -42.99 36.79
C LEU A 139 18.97 -44.40 36.35
N ALA A 140 17.68 -44.64 36.11
CA ALA A 140 17.19 -45.92 35.59
C ALA A 140 17.85 -46.29 34.26
N ALA A 141 18.06 -45.33 33.36
CA ALA A 141 18.77 -45.57 32.11
C ALA A 141 20.26 -45.90 32.31
N LYS A 142 20.92 -45.29 33.30
CA LYS A 142 22.32 -45.62 33.65
C LYS A 142 22.42 -46.99 34.29
N GLU A 143 21.51 -47.32 35.20
CA GLU A 143 21.44 -48.64 35.82
C GLU A 143 21.21 -49.70 34.75
N TRP A 144 20.26 -49.51 33.85
CA TRP A 144 20.00 -50.46 32.76
C TRP A 144 21.26 -50.76 31.92
N ARG A 145 22.08 -49.74 31.61
CA ARG A 145 23.37 -49.91 30.92
C ARG A 145 24.42 -50.69 31.74
N LEU A 146 24.34 -50.69 33.06
CA LEU A 146 25.27 -51.45 33.90
C LEU A 146 24.92 -52.94 33.95
N TRP A 147 23.67 -53.29 33.67
CA TRP A 147 23.17 -54.67 33.72
C TRP A 147 23.12 -55.38 32.35
N PHE A 148 23.31 -54.65 31.25
CA PHE A 148 23.31 -55.16 29.87
C PHE A 148 24.45 -54.54 29.06
#